data_AF-A0A2E7PXK8-F1
#
_entry.id   AF-A0A2E7PXK8-F1
#
_cell.length_a   1.000
_cell.length_b   1.000
_cell.length_c   1.000
_cell.angle_alpha   90.00
_cell.angle_beta   90.00
_cell.angle_gamma   90.00
#
_symmetry.space_group_name_H-M   'P 1'
#
loop_
_entity.id
_entity.type
_entity.pdbx_description
1 polymer ?
#
loop_
_entity_poly.entity_id
_entity_poly.type
_entity_poly.pdbx_seq_one_letter_code
_entity_poly.pdbx_strand_id
1 'polypeptide(L)'
;MSDTDKDSDHKPPSLSEKKRLARAEVRNALRDQRAKLRELRQEMRAGQDLSDDIDSCSGEIELLMKELQSIEEGGHTTFLDAKNLIAPKKDISSKKKNIKDQLNEVQKNISQLEQRLYFPSLGQEERDRIIQEIAKNNKHKQDLEEELVALKQYNHTRFVAAREENRKLIELEEKLDGIESELSELEVKMVDAVEMQNHSLISELKEKMESLEEEKKKLVLPEKDPFLEEEEELSDPFVEESEEL
;
A
#
# COMPACT_ATOMS: atom_id res chain seq x y z
N MET A 1 14.33 -31.38 47.57
CA MET A 1 13.04 -31.57 46.89
C MET A 1 12.06 -30.57 47.47
N SER A 2 11.76 -29.53 46.70
CA SER A 2 10.48 -28.82 46.73
C SER A 2 10.52 -27.85 45.56
N ASP A 3 10.33 -28.43 44.37
CA ASP A 3 9.87 -27.72 43.20
C ASP A 3 8.53 -27.05 43.56
N THR A 4 8.49 -25.73 43.43
CA THR A 4 7.23 -25.00 43.32
C THR A 4 7.28 -24.27 42.01
N ASP A 5 6.81 -24.97 40.99
CA ASP A 5 6.29 -24.41 39.75
C ASP A 5 5.43 -23.19 40.08
N LYS A 6 5.96 -22.02 39.75
CA LYS A 6 5.12 -20.83 39.60
C LYS A 6 4.56 -20.91 38.20
N ASP A 7 3.37 -21.50 38.11
CA ASP A 7 2.43 -21.29 37.02
C ASP A 7 2.36 -19.79 36.73
N SER A 8 2.97 -19.39 35.62
CA SER A 8 2.83 -18.05 35.07
C SER A 8 1.44 -17.93 34.49
N ASP A 9 0.52 -17.45 35.32
CA ASP A 9 -0.82 -17.04 34.94
C ASP A 9 -0.72 -15.90 33.91
N HIS A 10 -0.54 -16.26 32.63
CA HIS A 10 -0.40 -15.32 31.51
C HIS A 10 -1.80 -14.80 31.14
N LYS A 11 -2.33 -13.93 32.01
CA LYS A 11 -3.55 -13.18 31.74
C LYS A 11 -3.32 -12.35 30.46
N PRO A 12 -4.20 -12.44 29.44
CA PRO A 12 -4.02 -11.69 28.21
C PRO A 12 -3.98 -10.19 28.54
N PRO A 13 -3.05 -9.42 27.92
CA PRO A 13 -2.84 -8.03 28.27
C PRO A 13 -4.12 -7.23 28.07
N SER A 14 -4.46 -6.41 29.06
CA SER A 14 -5.63 -5.55 28.99
C SER A 14 -5.51 -4.57 27.82
N LEU A 15 -6.64 -4.04 27.34
CA LEU A 15 -6.66 -3.08 26.23
C LEU A 15 -5.83 -1.82 26.55
N SER A 16 -5.81 -1.40 27.83
CA SER A 16 -4.96 -0.33 28.34
C SER A 16 -3.46 -0.66 28.26
N GLU A 17 -3.07 -1.89 28.61
CA GLU A 17 -1.68 -2.36 28.53
C GLU A 17 -1.21 -2.49 27.09
N LYS A 18 -2.06 -2.99 26.18
CA LYS A 18 -1.77 -3.03 24.73
C LYS A 18 -1.50 -1.62 24.18
N LYS A 19 -2.37 -0.64 24.49
CA LYS A 19 -2.16 0.77 24.12
C LYS A 19 -0.89 1.37 24.75
N ARG A 20 -0.53 0.96 25.98
CA ARG A 20 0.71 1.42 26.63
C ARG A 20 1.95 0.86 25.94
N LEU A 21 1.96 -0.42 25.60
CA LEU A 21 3.07 -1.08 24.90
C LEU A 21 3.26 -0.50 23.50
N ALA A 22 2.18 -0.36 22.72
CA ALA A 22 2.23 0.26 21.39
C ALA A 22 2.80 1.69 21.45
N ARG A 23 2.36 2.52 22.41
CA ARG A 23 2.95 3.88 22.59
C ARG A 23 4.42 3.85 22.95
N ALA A 24 4.85 2.88 23.78
CA ALA A 24 6.24 2.77 24.17
C ALA A 24 7.13 2.38 22.97
N GLU A 25 6.65 1.47 22.14
CA GLU A 25 7.31 1.04 20.90
C GLU A 25 7.46 2.20 19.92
N VAL A 26 6.38 2.93 19.62
CA VAL A 26 6.42 4.07 18.70
C VAL A 26 7.32 5.20 19.24
N ARG A 27 7.34 5.43 20.56
CA ARG A 27 8.26 6.41 21.18
C ARG A 27 9.72 6.01 21.08
N ASN A 28 10.03 4.72 21.19
CA ASN A 28 11.39 4.22 20.99
C ASN A 28 11.80 4.39 19.53
N ALA A 29 10.95 3.98 18.58
CA ALA A 29 11.18 4.18 17.15
C ALA A 29 11.40 5.67 16.80
N LEU A 30 10.64 6.60 17.40
CA LEU A 30 10.85 8.04 17.22
C LEU A 30 12.22 8.51 17.75
N ARG A 31 12.69 7.97 18.87
CA ARG A 31 14.03 8.30 19.39
C ARG A 31 15.11 7.83 18.43
N ASP A 32 14.96 6.62 17.89
CA ASP A 32 15.92 6.03 16.96
C ASP A 32 15.94 6.81 15.64
N GLN A 33 14.78 7.14 15.07
CA GLN A 33 14.71 7.96 13.85
C GLN A 33 15.27 9.37 14.06
N ARG A 34 15.03 10.00 15.22
CA ARG A 34 15.65 11.30 15.54
C ARG A 34 17.16 11.21 15.74
N ALA A 35 17.68 10.08 16.21
CA ALA A 35 19.12 9.84 16.25
C ALA A 35 19.67 9.70 14.82
N LYS A 36 19.06 8.83 14.00
CA LYS A 36 19.42 8.64 12.59
C LYS A 36 19.39 9.96 11.79
N LEU A 37 18.35 10.78 11.96
CA LEU A 37 18.26 12.08 11.29
C LEU A 37 19.41 13.03 11.66
N ARG A 38 19.89 12.97 12.91
CA ARG A 38 21.04 13.78 13.35
C ARG A 38 22.33 13.29 12.70
N GLU A 39 22.52 11.97 12.60
CA GLU A 39 23.66 11.36 11.91
C GLU A 39 23.67 11.72 10.43
N LEU A 40 22.56 11.50 9.71
CA LEU A 40 22.42 11.85 8.30
C LEU A 40 22.70 13.33 8.02
N ARG A 41 22.24 14.23 8.90
CA ARG A 41 22.55 15.67 8.79
C ARG A 41 24.03 15.99 9.04
N GLN A 42 24.71 15.23 9.89
CA GLN A 42 26.15 15.38 10.10
C GLN A 42 26.93 14.89 8.88
N GLU A 43 26.57 13.75 8.33
CA GLU A 43 27.19 13.17 7.12
C GLU A 43 26.95 14.05 5.88
N MET A 44 25.77 14.66 5.76
CA MET A 44 25.49 15.64 4.70
C MET A 44 26.38 16.89 4.84
N ARG A 45 26.63 17.36 6.07
CA ARG A 45 27.59 18.45 6.32
C ARG A 45 29.04 18.05 5.99
N ALA A 46 29.36 16.76 6.04
CA ALA A 46 30.63 16.21 5.60
C ALA A 46 30.72 16.04 4.06
N GLY A 47 29.69 16.46 3.31
CA GLY A 47 29.69 16.49 1.85
C GLY A 47 29.06 15.27 1.17
N GLN A 48 28.38 14.40 1.92
CA GLN A 48 27.65 13.26 1.33
C GLN A 48 26.28 13.69 0.78
N ASP A 49 25.89 13.13 -0.37
CA ASP A 49 24.58 13.34 -0.99
C ASP A 49 23.51 12.43 -0.34
N LEU A 50 22.99 12.87 0.81
CA LEU A 50 22.03 12.14 1.65
C LEU A 50 20.65 12.82 1.72
N SER A 51 20.35 13.73 0.80
CA SER A 51 19.10 14.51 0.85
C SER A 51 17.86 13.61 0.84
N ASP A 52 17.84 12.59 -0.03
CA ASP A 52 16.70 11.66 -0.11
C ASP A 52 16.53 10.82 1.17
N ASP A 53 17.64 10.40 1.79
CA ASP A 53 17.61 9.62 3.03
C ASP A 53 17.17 10.49 4.22
N ILE A 54 17.51 11.78 4.22
CA ILE A 54 17.00 12.76 5.19
C ILE A 54 15.50 12.98 5.03
N ASP A 55 15.02 13.12 3.79
CA ASP A 55 13.59 13.30 3.50
C ASP A 55 12.79 12.05 3.90
N SER A 56 13.32 10.86 3.59
CA SER A 56 12.73 9.58 4.00
C SER A 56 12.68 9.44 5.53
N CYS A 57 13.77 9.75 6.24
CA CYS A 57 13.81 9.71 7.70
C CYS A 57 12.86 10.74 8.34
N SER A 58 12.70 11.92 7.72
CA SER A 58 11.77 12.94 8.18
C SER A 58 10.31 12.49 8.00
N GLY A 59 9.97 11.90 6.85
CA GLY A 59 8.64 11.34 6.61
C GLY A 59 8.27 10.19 7.56
N GLU A 60 9.25 9.33 7.91
CA GLU A 60 9.05 8.28 8.89
C GLU A 60 8.74 8.85 10.29
N ILE A 61 9.41 9.94 10.68
CA ILE A 61 9.11 10.63 11.96
C ILE A 61 7.68 11.18 11.96
N GLU A 62 7.23 11.77 10.86
CA GLU A 62 5.85 12.27 10.73
C GLU A 62 4.82 11.14 10.83
N LEU A 63 5.08 10.00 10.18
CA LEU A 63 4.21 8.82 10.28
C LEU A 63 4.15 8.28 11.70
N LEU A 64 5.29 8.16 12.39
CA LEU A 64 5.32 7.71 13.79
C LEU A 64 4.59 8.69 14.73
N MET A 65 4.62 10.00 14.43
CA MET A 65 3.84 10.99 15.18
C MET A 65 2.34 10.81 14.97
N LYS A 66 1.89 10.57 13.71
CA LYS A 66 0.49 10.27 13.41
C LYS A 66 0.05 8.93 14.02
N GLU A 67 0.95 7.96 14.10
CA GLU A 67 0.68 6.68 14.76
C GLU A 67 0.38 6.88 16.25
N LEU A 68 1.17 7.68 16.96
CA LEU A 68 0.90 8.03 18.35
C LEU A 68 -0.49 8.64 18.53
N GLN A 69 -0.87 9.56 17.64
CA GLN A 69 -2.18 10.18 17.64
C GLN A 69 -3.30 9.14 17.38
N SER A 70 -3.12 8.25 16.40
CA SER A 70 -4.08 7.18 16.09
C SER A 70 -4.31 6.21 17.25
N ILE A 71 -3.29 5.95 18.09
CA ILE A 71 -3.43 5.11 19.29
C ILE A 71 -4.31 5.80 20.35
N GLU A 72 -4.22 7.13 20.44
CA GLU A 72 -5.01 7.94 21.37
C GLU A 72 -6.47 8.02 20.92
N GLU A 73 -6.70 8.23 19.63
CA GLU A 73 -8.03 8.34 19.00
C GLU A 73 -8.71 6.97 18.80
N GLY A 74 -7.96 5.86 18.88
CA GLY A 74 -8.49 4.50 18.78
C GLY A 74 -8.47 3.88 17.37
N GLY A 75 -7.88 4.57 16.37
CA GLY A 75 -7.75 4.12 14.98
C GLY A 75 -6.43 3.40 14.63
N HIS A 76 -5.73 2.84 15.62
CA HIS A 76 -4.38 2.30 15.43
C HIS A 76 -4.28 1.18 14.38
N THR A 77 -5.28 0.30 14.28
CA THR A 77 -5.27 -0.82 13.32
C THR A 77 -5.37 -0.33 11.88
N THR A 78 -6.35 0.53 11.59
CA THR A 78 -6.52 1.16 10.27
C THR A 78 -5.31 2.01 9.89
N PHE A 79 -4.71 2.67 10.87
CA PHE A 79 -3.48 3.43 10.67
C PHE A 79 -2.30 2.53 10.28
N LEU A 80 -2.14 1.36 10.90
CA LEU A 80 -1.06 0.43 10.56
C LEU A 80 -1.18 -0.11 9.13
N ASP A 81 -2.39 -0.41 8.69
CA ASP A 81 -2.65 -0.85 7.31
C ASP A 81 -2.28 0.25 6.31
N ALA A 82 -2.71 1.49 6.57
CA ALA A 82 -2.33 2.64 5.77
C ALA A 82 -0.82 2.93 5.83
N LYS A 83 -0.18 2.80 7.00
CA LYS A 83 1.26 3.03 7.22
C LYS A 83 2.10 2.13 6.32
N ASN A 84 1.75 0.85 6.20
CA ASN A 84 2.45 -0.08 5.31
C ASN A 84 2.39 0.34 3.83
N LEU A 85 1.33 1.04 3.43
CA LEU A 85 1.17 1.56 2.07
C LEU A 85 1.94 2.87 1.84
N ILE A 86 2.03 3.74 2.85
CA ILE A 86 2.58 5.10 2.70
C ILE A 86 4.00 5.28 3.27
N ALA A 87 4.56 4.26 3.92
CA ALA A 87 5.89 4.32 4.53
C ALA A 87 6.97 4.69 3.50
N PRO A 88 7.82 5.70 3.79
CA PRO A 88 8.97 6.04 2.96
C PRO A 88 9.91 4.84 2.77
N LYS A 89 10.43 4.67 1.56
CA LYS A 89 11.46 3.66 1.31
C LYS A 89 12.77 4.05 1.98
N LYS A 90 13.43 3.05 2.58
CA LYS A 90 14.73 3.20 3.23
C LYS A 90 15.88 3.03 2.22
N ASP A 91 16.98 3.71 2.53
CA ASP A 91 18.29 3.58 1.91
C ASP A 91 18.32 3.91 0.40
N ILE A 92 17.59 4.96 0.01
CA ILE A 92 17.49 5.41 -1.39
C ILE A 92 18.84 5.93 -1.88
N SER A 93 19.58 6.68 -1.05
CA SER A 93 20.90 7.19 -1.46
C SER A 93 21.90 6.05 -1.70
N SER A 94 21.84 4.98 -0.90
CA SER A 94 22.70 3.81 -1.09
C SER A 94 22.40 3.08 -2.42
N LYS A 95 21.12 2.92 -2.77
CA LYS A 95 20.68 2.31 -4.03
C LYS A 95 21.08 3.17 -5.23
N LYS A 96 20.87 4.49 -5.15
CA LYS A 96 21.32 5.44 -6.18
C LYS A 96 22.83 5.39 -6.37
N LYS A 97 23.60 5.27 -5.28
CA LYS A 97 25.06 5.13 -5.35
C LYS A 97 25.48 3.84 -6.03
N ASN A 98 24.90 2.70 -5.65
CA ASN A 98 25.21 1.41 -6.26
C ASN A 98 24.91 1.41 -7.77
N ILE A 99 23.75 1.94 -8.17
CA ILE A 99 23.39 2.02 -9.60
C ILE A 99 24.35 2.96 -10.35
N LYS A 100 24.76 4.09 -9.76
CA LYS A 100 25.78 4.98 -10.36
C LYS A 100 27.13 4.26 -10.52
N ASP A 101 27.55 3.49 -9.52
CA ASP A 101 28.81 2.74 -9.56
C ASP A 101 28.78 1.67 -10.67
N GLN A 102 27.68 0.92 -10.80
CA GLN A 102 27.46 -0.04 -11.88
C GLN A 102 27.43 0.65 -13.25
N LEU A 103 26.77 1.80 -13.38
CA LEU A 103 26.71 2.55 -14.62
C LEU A 103 28.10 3.03 -15.07
N ASN A 104 28.94 3.45 -14.13
CA ASN A 104 30.33 3.81 -14.39
C ASN A 104 31.16 2.59 -14.85
N GLU A 105 30.94 1.42 -14.26
CA GLU A 105 31.60 0.18 -14.67
C GLU A 105 31.19 -0.27 -16.07
N VAL A 106 29.90 -0.26 -16.36
CA VAL A 106 29.35 -0.58 -17.68
C VAL A 106 29.86 0.40 -18.74
N GLN A 107 29.92 1.69 -18.42
CA GLN A 107 30.46 2.71 -19.31
C GLN A 107 31.95 2.47 -19.61
N LYS A 108 32.75 2.09 -18.60
CA LYS A 108 34.16 1.72 -18.80
C LYS A 108 34.30 0.49 -19.70
N ASN A 109 33.47 -0.53 -19.50
CA ASN A 109 33.50 -1.75 -20.31
C ASN A 109 33.14 -1.45 -21.77
N ILE A 110 32.11 -0.61 -22.01
CA ILE A 110 31.75 -0.16 -23.36
C ILE A 110 32.94 0.56 -24.01
N SER A 111 33.55 1.55 -23.33
CA SER A 111 34.69 2.29 -23.87
C SER A 111 35.90 1.41 -24.16
N GLN A 112 36.17 0.39 -23.34
CA GLN A 112 37.24 -0.59 -23.60
C GLN A 112 36.95 -1.46 -24.83
N LEU A 113 35.72 -1.92 -24.99
CA LEU A 113 35.28 -2.71 -26.15
C LEU A 113 35.30 -1.86 -27.44
N GLU A 114 34.87 -0.60 -27.37
CA GLU A 114 34.96 0.36 -28.48
C GLU A 114 36.42 0.61 -28.88
N GLN A 115 37.32 0.84 -27.91
CA GLN A 115 38.76 0.96 -28.18
C GLN A 115 39.32 -0.29 -28.85
N ARG A 116 38.84 -1.48 -28.45
CA ARG A 116 39.27 -2.75 -29.05
C ARG A 116 38.87 -2.86 -30.53
N LEU A 117 37.76 -2.25 -30.94
CA LEU A 117 37.33 -2.23 -32.35
C LEU A 117 38.24 -1.41 -33.27
N TYR A 118 39.01 -0.46 -32.74
CA TYR A 118 39.95 0.34 -33.54
C TYR A 118 41.24 -0.43 -33.92
N PHE A 119 41.49 -1.62 -33.38
CA PHE A 119 42.69 -2.38 -33.69
C PHE A 119 42.66 -2.97 -35.11
N PRO A 120 43.69 -2.72 -35.95
CA PRO A 120 43.66 -3.07 -37.39
C PRO A 120 43.63 -4.57 -37.71
N SER A 121 43.91 -5.46 -36.75
CA SER A 121 44.12 -6.90 -36.97
C SER A 121 43.00 -7.82 -36.45
N LEU A 122 41.81 -7.30 -36.10
CA LEU A 122 40.70 -8.15 -35.66
C LEU A 122 40.05 -8.92 -36.81
N GLY A 123 39.82 -10.21 -36.60
CA GLY A 123 39.00 -11.05 -37.47
C GLY A 123 37.53 -10.67 -37.41
N GLN A 124 36.76 -11.01 -38.45
CA GLN A 124 35.35 -10.62 -38.57
C GLN A 124 34.48 -11.23 -37.46
N GLU A 125 34.69 -12.49 -37.10
CA GLU A 125 33.98 -13.14 -35.99
C GLU A 125 34.25 -12.47 -34.63
N GLU A 126 35.49 -11.99 -34.40
CA GLU A 126 35.84 -11.29 -33.17
C GLU A 126 35.20 -9.90 -33.11
N ARG A 127 35.12 -9.20 -34.25
CA ARG A 127 34.39 -7.93 -34.35
C ARG A 127 32.91 -8.12 -34.04
N ASP A 128 32.28 -9.15 -34.61
CA ASP A 128 30.86 -9.42 -34.37
C ASP A 128 30.58 -9.75 -32.89
N ARG A 129 31.47 -10.51 -32.23
CA ARG A 129 31.37 -10.78 -30.78
C ARG A 129 31.48 -9.50 -29.96
N ILE A 130 32.43 -8.62 -30.27
CA ILE A 130 32.60 -7.35 -29.56
C ILE A 130 31.38 -6.44 -29.75
N ILE A 131 30.81 -6.38 -30.96
CA ILE A 131 29.60 -5.61 -31.24
C ILE A 131 28.40 -6.13 -30.44
N GLN A 132 28.22 -7.45 -30.36
CA GLN A 132 27.17 -8.06 -29.54
C GLN A 132 27.36 -7.74 -28.04
N GLU A 133 28.59 -7.76 -27.55
CA GLU A 133 28.90 -7.45 -26.16
C GLU A 133 28.67 -5.96 -25.83
N ILE A 134 29.01 -5.05 -26.75
CA ILE A 134 28.66 -3.62 -26.66
C ILE A 134 27.14 -3.44 -26.64
N ALA A 135 26.40 -4.13 -27.51
CA ALA A 135 24.94 -4.05 -27.54
C ALA A 135 24.31 -4.52 -26.21
N LYS A 136 24.81 -5.62 -25.63
CA LYS A 136 24.38 -6.11 -24.33
C LYS A 136 24.68 -5.12 -23.20
N ASN A 137 25.88 -4.53 -23.19
CA ASN A 137 26.26 -3.54 -22.20
C ASN A 137 25.47 -2.23 -22.34
N ASN A 138 25.15 -1.79 -23.56
CA ASN A 138 24.28 -0.64 -23.80
C ASN A 138 22.85 -0.90 -23.31
N LYS A 139 22.31 -2.10 -23.51
CA LYS A 139 21.01 -2.48 -22.95
C LYS A 139 21.04 -2.45 -21.42
N HIS A 140 22.06 -3.04 -20.81
CA HIS A 140 22.20 -3.02 -19.35
C HIS A 140 22.33 -1.59 -18.80
N LYS A 141 23.08 -0.72 -19.49
CA LYS A 141 23.15 0.70 -19.16
C LYS A 141 21.77 1.36 -19.19
N GLN A 142 20.98 1.11 -20.24
CA GLN A 142 19.63 1.64 -20.35
C GLN A 142 18.75 1.17 -19.19
N ASP A 143 18.79 -0.13 -18.85
CA ASP A 143 18.03 -0.69 -17.73
C ASP A 143 18.38 0.03 -16.40
N LEU A 144 19.67 0.31 -16.15
CA LEU A 144 20.14 1.05 -14.97
C LEU A 144 19.71 2.54 -14.97
N GLU A 145 19.67 3.17 -16.14
CA GLU A 145 19.16 4.55 -16.29
C GLU A 145 17.66 4.62 -16.01
N GLU A 146 16.89 3.66 -16.52
CA GLU A 146 15.46 3.52 -16.24
C GLU A 146 15.21 3.28 -14.75
N GLU A 147 16.01 2.46 -14.08
CA GLU A 147 15.92 2.24 -12.63
C GLU A 147 16.20 3.53 -11.83
N LEU A 148 17.18 4.35 -12.24
CA LEU A 148 17.45 5.66 -11.62
C LEU A 148 16.27 6.63 -11.76
N VAL A 149 15.62 6.63 -12.92
CA VAL A 149 14.42 7.44 -13.17
C VAL A 149 13.26 6.94 -12.30
N ALA A 150 13.06 5.62 -12.24
CA ALA A 150 12.04 5.01 -11.39
C ALA A 150 12.26 5.34 -9.91
N LEU A 151 13.49 5.31 -9.40
CA LEU A 151 13.80 5.70 -8.02
C LEU A 151 13.48 7.17 -7.71
N LYS A 152 13.59 8.07 -8.69
CA LYS A 152 13.19 9.47 -8.54
C LYS A 152 11.66 9.64 -8.56
N GLN A 153 10.97 8.88 -9.40
CA GLN A 153 9.52 8.98 -9.58
C GLN A 153 8.72 8.16 -8.56
N TYR A 154 9.35 7.19 -7.88
CA TYR A 154 8.68 6.22 -7.02
C TYR A 154 7.78 6.85 -5.93
N ASN A 155 8.27 7.90 -5.26
CA ASN A 155 7.49 8.59 -4.23
C ASN A 155 6.32 9.36 -4.84
N HIS A 156 6.45 9.89 -6.07
CA HIS A 156 5.37 10.57 -6.77
C HIS A 156 4.29 9.60 -7.22
N THR A 157 4.66 8.46 -7.83
CA THR A 157 3.70 7.48 -8.34
C THR A 157 2.89 6.81 -7.23
N ARG A 158 3.52 6.49 -6.08
CA ARG A 158 2.78 5.98 -4.91
C ARG A 158 1.94 7.04 -4.23
N PHE A 159 2.43 8.26 -4.12
CA PHE A 159 1.65 9.35 -3.53
C PHE A 159 0.41 9.67 -4.40
N VAL A 160 0.55 9.65 -5.73
CA VAL A 160 -0.58 9.80 -6.65
C VAL A 160 -1.54 8.63 -6.54
N ALA A 161 -1.05 7.38 -6.55
CA ALA A 161 -1.90 6.19 -6.42
C ALA A 161 -2.67 6.16 -5.08
N ALA A 162 -2.00 6.40 -3.95
CA ALA A 162 -2.64 6.43 -2.64
C ALA A 162 -3.60 7.62 -2.50
N ARG A 163 -3.30 8.77 -3.13
CA ARG A 163 -4.21 9.92 -3.17
C ARG A 163 -5.43 9.66 -4.05
N GLU A 164 -5.27 8.99 -5.18
CA GLU A 164 -6.37 8.58 -6.06
C GLU A 164 -7.26 7.52 -5.39
N GLU A 165 -6.66 6.56 -4.69
CA GLU A 165 -7.36 5.55 -3.90
C GLU A 165 -8.15 6.20 -2.74
N ASN A 166 -7.52 7.09 -1.97
CA ASN A 166 -8.22 7.87 -0.94
C ASN A 166 -9.33 8.74 -1.53
N ARG A 167 -9.12 9.35 -2.70
CA ARG A 167 -10.15 10.15 -3.37
C ARG A 167 -11.33 9.27 -3.78
N LYS A 168 -11.08 8.08 -4.33
CA LYS A 168 -12.13 7.12 -4.69
C LYS A 168 -12.88 6.61 -3.46
N LEU A 169 -12.19 6.39 -2.34
CA LEU A 169 -12.81 6.01 -1.06
C LEU A 169 -13.70 7.13 -0.53
N ILE A 170 -13.24 8.39 -0.54
CA ILE A 170 -14.05 9.54 -0.14
C ILE A 170 -15.27 9.70 -1.07
N GLU A 171 -15.09 9.58 -2.39
CA GLU A 171 -16.19 9.66 -3.36
C GLU A 171 -17.19 8.49 -3.21
N LEU A 172 -16.75 7.33 -2.72
CA LEU A 172 -17.61 6.19 -2.40
C LEU A 172 -18.39 6.44 -1.10
N GLU A 173 -17.71 6.93 -0.05
CA GLU A 173 -18.31 7.26 1.24
C GLU A 173 -19.37 8.36 1.10
N GLU A 174 -19.09 9.43 0.36
CA GLU A 174 -20.06 10.49 0.06
C GLU A 174 -21.32 9.97 -0.66
N LYS A 175 -21.17 8.99 -1.57
CA LYS A 175 -22.32 8.37 -2.25
C LYS A 175 -23.13 7.50 -1.31
N LEU A 176 -22.48 6.75 -0.42
CA LEU A 176 -23.16 5.93 0.58
C LEU A 176 -23.92 6.80 1.59
N ASP A 177 -23.31 7.88 2.07
CA ASP A 177 -23.94 8.85 2.97
C ASP A 177 -25.16 9.54 2.31
N GLY A 178 -25.06 9.86 1.01
CA GLY A 178 -26.17 10.40 0.23
C GLY A 178 -27.35 9.43 0.16
N ILE A 179 -27.10 8.16 -0.17
CA ILE A 179 -28.14 7.12 -0.24
C ILE A 179 -28.77 6.88 1.15
N GLU A 180 -27.96 6.85 2.22
CA GLU A 180 -28.48 6.68 3.59
C GLU A 180 -29.35 7.86 4.03
N SER A 181 -28.96 9.08 3.66
CA SER A 181 -29.76 10.28 3.92
C SER A 181 -31.11 10.21 3.19
N GLU A 182 -31.12 9.84 1.91
CA GLU A 182 -32.35 9.68 1.12
C GLU A 182 -33.25 8.57 1.65
N LEU A 183 -32.69 7.42 2.06
CA LEU A 183 -33.45 6.35 2.71
C LEU A 183 -34.09 6.83 4.01
N SER A 184 -33.37 7.57 4.85
CA SER A 184 -33.92 8.11 6.09
C SER A 184 -35.08 9.10 5.85
N GLU A 185 -35.00 9.92 4.79
CA GLU A 185 -36.11 10.81 4.41
C GLU A 185 -37.32 10.05 3.87
N LEU A 186 -37.08 8.98 3.11
CA LEU A 186 -38.15 8.11 2.60
C LEU A 186 -38.81 7.32 3.72
N GLU A 187 -38.07 6.87 4.74
CA GLU A 187 -38.62 6.25 5.95
C GLU A 187 -39.57 7.19 6.68
N VAL A 188 -39.18 8.46 6.88
CA VAL A 188 -40.05 9.48 7.50
C VAL A 188 -41.32 9.69 6.65
N LYS A 189 -41.19 9.85 5.34
CA LYS A 189 -42.34 9.98 4.42
C LYS A 189 -43.22 8.73 4.41
N MET A 190 -42.64 7.56 4.64
CA MET A 190 -43.37 6.29 4.71
C MET A 190 -44.17 6.19 6.01
N VAL A 191 -43.63 6.65 7.14
CA VAL A 191 -44.38 6.78 8.41
C VAL A 191 -45.58 7.71 8.22
N ASP A 192 -45.39 8.90 7.64
CA ASP A 192 -46.47 9.85 7.36
C ASP A 192 -47.54 9.26 6.42
N ALA A 193 -47.11 8.54 5.37
CA ALA A 193 -48.02 7.90 4.41
C ALA A 193 -48.84 6.75 5.04
N VAL A 194 -48.24 6.02 5.99
CA VAL A 194 -48.92 4.99 6.80
C VAL A 194 -49.94 5.62 7.74
N GLU A 195 -49.59 6.73 8.39
CA GLU A 195 -50.53 7.49 9.23
C GLU A 195 -51.72 8.02 8.43
N MET A 196 -51.48 8.45 7.18
CA MET A 196 -52.51 8.91 6.25
C MET A 196 -53.26 7.78 5.51
N GLN A 197 -52.92 6.50 5.76
CA GLN A 197 -53.48 5.32 5.07
C GLN A 197 -53.41 5.40 3.52
N ASN A 198 -52.42 6.10 2.98
CA ASN A 198 -52.29 6.26 1.53
C ASN A 198 -51.51 5.09 0.91
N HIS A 199 -52.22 4.01 0.61
CA HIS A 199 -51.64 2.78 0.06
C HIS A 199 -50.89 2.95 -1.27
N SER A 200 -51.30 3.90 -2.12
CA SER A 200 -50.58 4.20 -3.38
C SER A 200 -49.20 4.77 -3.09
N LEU A 201 -49.14 5.77 -2.21
CA LEU A 201 -47.89 6.43 -1.82
C LEU A 201 -46.95 5.48 -1.08
N ILE A 202 -47.48 4.58 -0.26
CA ILE A 202 -46.68 3.54 0.43
C ILE A 202 -46.02 2.60 -0.59
N SER A 203 -46.73 2.17 -1.63
CA SER A 203 -46.15 1.30 -2.66
C SER A 203 -45.04 1.99 -3.44
N GLU A 204 -45.24 3.26 -3.82
CA GLU A 204 -44.24 4.06 -4.53
C GLU A 204 -42.99 4.34 -3.68
N LEU A 205 -43.15 4.59 -2.38
CA LEU A 205 -42.04 4.82 -1.46
C LEU A 205 -41.23 3.54 -1.23
N LYS A 206 -41.89 2.38 -1.12
CA LYS A 206 -41.21 1.08 -1.00
C LYS A 206 -40.37 0.74 -2.22
N GLU A 207 -40.91 0.92 -3.42
CA GLU A 207 -40.18 0.65 -4.67
C GLU A 207 -38.93 1.55 -4.78
N LYS A 208 -39.04 2.82 -4.37
CA LYS A 208 -37.90 3.74 -4.31
C LYS A 208 -36.85 3.32 -3.27
N MET A 209 -37.28 2.93 -2.07
CA MET A 209 -36.36 2.43 -1.05
C MET A 209 -35.64 1.16 -1.51
N GLU A 210 -36.34 0.21 -2.11
CA GLU A 210 -35.76 -1.03 -2.65
C GLU A 210 -34.73 -0.74 -3.75
N SER A 211 -35.01 0.21 -4.64
CA SER A 211 -34.05 0.63 -5.67
C SER A 211 -32.77 1.27 -5.11
N LEU A 212 -32.88 2.06 -4.04
CA LEU A 212 -31.75 2.69 -3.36
C LEU A 212 -30.95 1.67 -2.53
N GLU A 213 -31.61 0.69 -1.92
CA GLU A 213 -30.94 -0.43 -1.24
C GLU A 213 -30.15 -1.31 -2.22
N GLU A 214 -30.68 -1.56 -3.43
CA GLU A 214 -29.94 -2.25 -4.48
C GLU A 214 -28.72 -1.44 -4.96
N GLU A 215 -28.86 -0.13 -5.11
CA GLU A 215 -27.75 0.75 -5.48
C GLU A 215 -26.65 0.75 -4.40
N LYS A 216 -27.04 0.86 -3.13
CA LYS A 216 -26.12 0.70 -1.99
C LYS A 216 -25.39 -0.65 -2.02
N LYS A 217 -26.12 -1.74 -2.29
CA LYS A 217 -25.54 -3.08 -2.38
C LYS A 217 -24.52 -3.20 -3.53
N LYS A 218 -24.80 -2.61 -4.69
CA LYS A 218 -23.88 -2.59 -5.84
C LYS A 218 -22.60 -1.79 -5.56
N LEU A 219 -22.68 -0.73 -4.77
CA LEU A 219 -21.53 0.09 -4.38
C LEU A 219 -20.62 -0.59 -3.32
N VAL A 220 -21.19 -1.46 -2.49
CA VAL A 220 -20.47 -2.18 -1.41
C VAL A 220 -19.88 -3.51 -1.87
N LEU A 221 -20.44 -4.12 -2.92
CA LEU A 221 -19.89 -5.36 -3.46
C LEU A 221 -18.53 -5.09 -4.13
N PRO A 222 -17.49 -5.90 -3.84
CA PRO A 222 -16.26 -5.84 -4.62
C PRO A 222 -16.59 -6.09 -6.09
N GLU A 223 -15.95 -5.36 -7.01
CA GLU A 223 -16.09 -5.59 -8.46
C GLU A 223 -16.00 -7.10 -8.72
N LYS A 224 -17.06 -7.69 -9.27
CA LYS A 224 -17.12 -9.11 -9.63
C LYS A 224 -15.86 -9.40 -10.45
N ASP A 225 -15.00 -10.28 -9.95
CA ASP A 225 -13.82 -10.76 -10.66
C ASP A 225 -14.30 -11.32 -12.02
N PRO A 226 -13.86 -10.76 -13.16
CA PRO A 226 -14.24 -11.25 -14.49
C PRO A 226 -13.89 -12.72 -14.75
N PHE A 227 -13.08 -13.35 -13.87
CA PHE A 227 -12.67 -14.75 -13.96
C PHE A 227 -13.42 -15.69 -13.01
N LEU A 228 -14.26 -15.16 -12.11
CA LEU A 228 -15.21 -15.98 -11.36
C LEU A 228 -16.50 -16.05 -12.18
N GLU A 229 -16.46 -16.87 -13.24
CA GLU A 229 -17.69 -17.40 -13.84
C GLU A 229 -18.52 -18.02 -12.72
N GLU A 230 -19.81 -17.71 -12.70
CA GLU A 230 -20.76 -18.24 -11.73
C GLU A 230 -20.60 -19.76 -11.73
N GLU A 231 -20.05 -20.31 -10.64
CA GLU A 231 -20.21 -21.73 -10.36
C GLU A 231 -21.72 -21.93 -10.31
N GLU A 232 -22.25 -22.50 -11.40
CA GLU A 232 -23.57 -23.08 -11.48
C GLU A 232 -23.86 -23.72 -10.14
N GLU A 233 -25.02 -23.41 -9.57
CA GLU A 233 -25.55 -24.05 -8.37
C GLU A 233 -25.22 -25.54 -8.44
N LEU A 234 -24.15 -25.94 -7.75
CA LEU A 234 -23.82 -27.32 -7.51
C LEU A 234 -24.93 -27.79 -6.58
N SER A 235 -26.01 -28.28 -7.21
CA SER A 235 -27.01 -29.11 -6.58
C SER A 235 -26.25 -30.16 -5.79
N ASP A 236 -26.22 -29.99 -4.48
CA ASP A 236 -25.53 -30.87 -3.55
C ASP A 236 -26.07 -32.29 -3.76
N PRO A 237 -25.27 -33.25 -4.28
CA PRO A 237 -25.75 -34.60 -4.52
C PRO A 237 -25.86 -35.43 -3.22
N PHE A 238 -25.56 -34.84 -2.04
CA PHE A 238 -25.50 -35.54 -0.76
C PHE A 238 -26.67 -35.27 0.19
N VAL A 239 -27.81 -34.81 -0.30
CA VAL A 239 -29.07 -35.02 0.43
C VAL A 239 -29.53 -36.46 0.18
N GLU A 240 -28.90 -37.41 0.87
CA GLU A 240 -29.41 -38.76 1.00
C GLU A 240 -30.77 -38.69 1.71
N GLU A 241 -31.83 -39.01 0.97
CA GLU A 241 -33.14 -39.35 1.51
C GLU A 241 -32.97 -40.39 2.63
N SER A 242 -33.09 -39.94 3.86
CA SER A 242 -33.13 -40.80 5.04
C SER A 242 -34.37 -40.49 5.86
N GLU A 243 -35.54 -40.82 5.29
CA GLU A 243 -36.75 -41.08 6.07
C GLU A 243 -37.45 -42.34 5.51
N GLU A 244 -36.84 -43.50 5.74
CA GLU A 244 -37.62 -44.68 6.12
C GLU A 244 -37.70 -44.71 7.65
N LEU A 245 -38.88 -44.43 8.19
CA LEU A 245 -39.51 -45.11 9.34
C LEU A 245 -40.96 -44.61 9.56
#